data_AF-A0A2E1K9J0-F1
#
_entry.id   AF-A0A2E1K9J0-F1
#
_cell.length_a   1.000
_cell.length_b   1.000
_cell.length_c   1.000
_cell.angle_alpha   90.00
_cell.angle_beta   90.00
_cell.angle_gamma   90.00
#
_symmetry.space_group_name_H-M   'P 1'
#
loop_
_entity.id
_entity.type
_entity.pdbx_description
1 polymer ?
#
loop_
_entity_poly.entity_id
_entity_poly.type
_entity_poly.pdbx_seq_one_letter_code
_entity_poly.pdbx_strand_id
1 'polypeptide(L)'
;MQRIKVSFDTWIQLLGMLGVIGGLVFVGLEMQQTQRIAIASQVQARNDALMDFFTVPLQGNTEALKFFNFMPPDLTTLSEEERNIVGQLTITRSVSIENVWQQFNLGMIPEETLESSKGRMRSMYDNCQIRPLFDSRISADFLEYLKSISENACDSVSVDVSLDDERLANPQ
;
A
#
# COMPACT_ATOMS: atom_id res chain seq x y z
N MET A 1 53.64 -43.23 17.52
CA MET A 1 52.35 -42.59 17.22
C MET A 1 51.36 -42.92 18.34
N GLN A 2 51.02 -41.96 19.20
CA GLN A 2 50.03 -42.16 20.26
C GLN A 2 48.64 -42.33 19.64
N ARG A 3 47.96 -43.45 19.91
CA ARG A 3 46.55 -43.65 19.56
C ARG A 3 45.70 -42.89 20.58
N ILE A 4 45.21 -41.71 20.20
CA ILE A 4 44.19 -41.00 20.96
C ILE A 4 42.91 -41.85 20.89
N LYS A 5 42.50 -42.44 22.02
CA LYS A 5 41.30 -43.28 22.13
C LYS A 5 40.16 -42.37 22.62
N VAL A 6 39.44 -41.76 21.68
CA VAL A 6 38.26 -40.95 21.99
C VAL A 6 37.15 -41.89 22.47
N SER A 7 36.50 -41.58 23.59
CA SER A 7 35.41 -42.42 24.11
C SER A 7 34.18 -42.33 23.20
N PHE A 8 33.39 -43.40 23.18
CA PHE A 8 32.15 -43.45 22.39
C PHE A 8 31.15 -42.35 22.79
N ASP A 9 31.09 -42.02 24.08
CA ASP A 9 30.22 -40.95 24.60
C ASP A 9 30.62 -39.56 24.05
N THR A 10 31.92 -39.28 23.90
CA THR A 10 32.39 -38.03 23.29
C THR A 10 31.97 -37.92 21.82
N TRP A 11 31.92 -39.04 21.08
CA TRP A 11 31.42 -39.05 19.70
C TRP A 11 29.92 -38.78 19.63
N ILE A 12 29.13 -39.38 20.52
CA ILE A 12 27.68 -39.13 20.59
C ILE A 12 27.41 -37.66 20.91
N GLN A 13 28.13 -37.09 21.88
CA GLN A 13 27.96 -35.69 22.26
C GLN A 13 28.32 -34.74 21.11
N LEU A 14 29.42 -35.00 20.40
CA LEU A 14 29.82 -34.21 19.23
C LEU A 14 28.77 -34.30 18.12
N LEU A 15 28.26 -35.49 17.81
CA LEU A 15 27.20 -35.68 16.81
C LEU A 15 25.89 -35.00 17.23
N GLY A 16 25.54 -35.04 18.51
CA GLY A 16 24.37 -34.34 19.04
C GLY A 16 24.49 -32.82 18.88
N MET A 17 25.65 -32.25 19.21
CA MET A 17 25.90 -30.81 19.01
C MET A 17 25.92 -30.43 17.53
N LEU A 18 26.51 -31.25 16.67
CA LEU A 18 26.47 -31.06 15.21
C LEU A 18 25.05 -31.15 14.66
N GLY A 19 24.21 -32.03 15.20
CA GLY A 19 22.80 -32.14 14.85
C GLY A 19 22.03 -30.86 15.18
N VAL A 20 22.24 -30.28 16.38
CA VAL A 20 21.63 -29.00 16.77
C VAL A 20 22.09 -27.87 15.84
N ILE A 21 23.39 -27.77 15.56
CA ILE A 21 23.94 -26.75 14.66
C ILE A 21 23.38 -26.92 13.24
N GLY A 22 23.34 -28.15 12.73
CA GLY A 22 22.76 -28.47 11.43
C GLY A 22 21.28 -28.08 11.34
N GLY A 23 20.50 -28.35 12.39
CA GLY A 23 19.11 -27.93 12.50
C GLY A 23 18.95 -26.41 12.47
N LEU A 24 19.79 -25.66 13.21
CA LEU A 24 19.75 -24.19 13.22
C LEU A 24 20.10 -23.58 11.86
N VAL A 25 21.09 -24.16 11.16
CA VAL A 25 21.44 -23.73 9.78
C VAL A 25 20.28 -23.97 8.83
N PHE A 26 19.64 -25.14 8.90
CA PHE A 26 18.49 -25.47 8.06
C PHE A 26 17.33 -24.49 8.29
N VAL A 27 16.97 -24.23 9.55
CA VAL A 27 15.92 -23.26 9.90
C VAL A 27 16.27 -21.85 9.42
N GLY A 28 17.53 -21.42 9.56
CA GLY A 28 17.97 -20.12 9.07
C GLY A 28 17.82 -19.96 7.54
N LEU A 29 18.15 -21.01 6.79
CA LEU A 29 17.94 -21.03 5.33
C LEU A 29 16.46 -21.00 4.96
N GLU A 30 15.62 -21.76 5.66
CA GLU A 30 14.17 -21.81 5.43
C GLU A 30 13.49 -20.47 5.75
N MET A 31 13.90 -19.80 6.84
CA MET A 31 13.43 -18.45 7.17
C MET A 31 13.81 -17.43 6.10
N GLN A 32 15.05 -17.47 5.60
CA GLN A 32 15.48 -16.56 4.53
C GLN A 32 14.68 -16.79 3.23
N GLN A 33 14.43 -18.04 2.88
CA GLN A 33 13.63 -18.38 1.70
C GLN A 33 12.17 -17.93 1.88
N THR A 34 11.57 -18.22 3.04
CA THR A 34 10.20 -17.80 3.37
C THR A 34 10.06 -16.28 3.29
N GLN A 35 11.01 -15.53 3.85
CA GLN A 35 11.01 -14.06 3.77
C GLN A 35 11.09 -13.56 2.31
N ARG A 36 11.96 -14.15 1.49
CA ARG A 36 12.08 -13.78 0.07
C ARG A 36 10.79 -14.06 -0.70
N ILE A 37 10.14 -15.19 -0.45
CA ILE A 37 8.87 -15.54 -1.07
C ILE A 37 7.79 -14.54 -0.63
N ALA A 38 7.71 -14.21 0.66
CA ALA A 38 6.72 -13.26 1.17
C ALA A 38 6.86 -11.87 0.51
N ILE A 39 8.08 -11.36 0.39
CA ILE A 39 8.34 -10.08 -0.29
C ILE A 39 7.97 -10.17 -1.78
N ALA A 40 8.38 -11.24 -2.46
CA ALA A 40 8.06 -11.44 -3.88
C ALA A 40 6.54 -11.50 -4.12
N SER A 41 5.81 -12.24 -3.29
CA SER A 41 4.35 -12.33 -3.35
C SER A 41 3.68 -10.97 -3.10
N GLN A 42 4.20 -10.17 -2.16
CA GLN A 42 3.70 -8.82 -1.91
C GLN A 42 3.93 -7.88 -3.10
N VAL A 43 5.12 -7.94 -3.72
CA VAL A 43 5.45 -7.18 -4.92
C VAL A 43 4.57 -7.61 -6.10
N GLN A 44 4.37 -8.92 -6.28
CA GLN A 44 3.49 -9.44 -7.32
C GLN A 44 2.05 -8.97 -7.12
N ALA A 45 1.48 -9.13 -5.93
CA ALA A 45 0.11 -8.69 -5.63
C ALA A 45 -0.07 -7.18 -5.87
N ARG A 46 0.93 -6.37 -5.53
CA ARG A 46 0.92 -4.92 -5.82
C ARG A 46 0.96 -4.65 -7.32
N ASN A 47 1.80 -5.36 -8.07
CA ASN A 47 1.88 -5.19 -9.52
C ASN A 47 0.59 -5.62 -10.21
N ASP A 48 -0.02 -6.72 -9.79
CA ASP A 48 -1.29 -7.21 -10.33
C ASP A 48 -2.40 -6.17 -10.08
N ALA A 49 -2.52 -5.66 -8.85
CA ALA A 49 -3.49 -4.61 -8.52
C ALA A 49 -3.28 -3.31 -9.32
N LEU A 50 -2.01 -2.92 -9.56
CA LEU A 50 -1.70 -1.76 -10.39
C LEU A 50 -2.07 -2.01 -11.85
N MET A 51 -1.72 -3.17 -12.41
CA MET A 51 -2.05 -3.54 -13.79
C MET A 51 -3.56 -3.57 -14.01
N ASP A 52 -4.33 -4.10 -13.05
CA ASP A 52 -5.79 -4.05 -13.07
C ASP A 52 -6.27 -2.59 -13.10
N PHE A 53 -5.79 -1.75 -12.17
CA PHE A 53 -6.16 -0.34 -12.13
C PHE A 53 -5.87 0.41 -13.44
N PHE A 54 -4.72 0.16 -14.08
CA PHE A 54 -4.36 0.80 -15.36
C PHE A 54 -5.14 0.27 -16.56
N THR A 55 -5.61 -0.98 -16.53
CA THR A 55 -6.28 -1.60 -17.68
C THR A 55 -7.80 -1.46 -17.64
N VAL A 56 -8.41 -1.22 -16.48
CA VAL A 56 -9.87 -1.04 -16.34
C VAL A 56 -10.45 -0.01 -17.33
N PRO A 57 -9.89 1.21 -17.50
CA PRO A 57 -10.42 2.17 -18.47
C PRO A 57 -10.37 1.68 -19.93
N LEU A 58 -9.43 0.79 -20.27
CA LEU A 58 -9.28 0.21 -21.61
C LEU A 58 -10.39 -0.80 -21.93
N GLN A 59 -11.13 -1.28 -20.92
CA GLN A 59 -12.18 -2.29 -21.08
C GLN A 59 -13.56 -1.69 -21.44
N GLY A 60 -13.65 -0.39 -21.71
CA GLY A 60 -14.87 0.25 -22.21
C GLY A 60 -15.24 1.58 -21.56
N ASN A 61 -14.56 1.98 -20.48
CA ASN A 61 -14.75 3.29 -19.84
C ASN A 61 -13.64 4.25 -20.26
N THR A 62 -13.69 4.71 -21.50
CA THR A 62 -12.72 5.66 -22.05
C THR A 62 -12.85 7.05 -21.43
N GLU A 63 -13.99 7.38 -20.81
CA GLU A 63 -14.17 8.64 -20.07
C GLU A 63 -13.23 8.73 -18.87
N ALA A 64 -13.02 7.61 -18.15
CA ALA A 64 -12.08 7.56 -17.05
C ALA A 64 -10.63 7.90 -17.47
N LEU A 65 -10.26 7.67 -18.74
CA LEU A 65 -8.94 8.06 -19.26
C LEU A 65 -8.70 9.58 -19.19
N LYS A 66 -9.76 10.40 -19.32
CA LYS A 66 -9.66 11.87 -19.21
C LYS A 66 -9.09 12.29 -17.85
N PHE A 67 -9.47 11.58 -16.79
CA PHE A 67 -9.12 11.91 -15.40
C PHE A 67 -8.00 11.03 -14.81
N PHE A 68 -7.49 10.08 -15.59
CA PHE A 68 -6.53 9.10 -15.12
C PHE A 68 -5.15 9.70 -14.80
N ASN A 69 -4.74 10.71 -15.56
CA ASN A 69 -3.51 11.47 -15.35
C ASN A 69 -3.75 12.91 -14.85
N PHE A 70 -5.01 13.31 -14.73
CA PHE A 70 -5.40 14.68 -14.40
C PHE A 70 -6.53 14.67 -13.38
N MET A 71 -6.30 15.32 -12.24
CA MET A 71 -7.38 15.58 -11.28
C MET A 71 -7.88 17.01 -11.54
N PRO A 72 -9.14 17.19 -11.93
CA PRO A 72 -9.66 18.52 -12.22
C PRO A 72 -9.65 19.37 -10.94
N PRO A 73 -9.21 20.64 -11.02
CA PRO A 73 -9.18 21.53 -9.87
C PRO A 73 -10.59 21.99 -9.47
N ASP A 74 -11.56 21.89 -10.38
CA ASP A 74 -12.96 22.24 -10.15
C ASP A 74 -13.90 21.14 -10.65
N LEU A 75 -14.62 20.52 -9.72
CA LEU A 75 -15.63 19.47 -9.93
C LEU A 75 -16.97 20.06 -10.37
N THR A 76 -17.22 21.36 -10.14
CA THR A 76 -18.52 21.98 -10.45
C THR A 76 -18.75 22.11 -11.96
N THR A 77 -17.67 22.09 -12.75
CA THR A 77 -17.72 22.14 -14.21
C THR A 77 -17.96 20.77 -14.86
N LEU A 78 -17.93 19.69 -14.07
CA LEU A 78 -18.07 18.32 -14.57
C LEU A 78 -19.52 17.89 -14.66
N SER A 79 -19.83 16.95 -15.56
CA SER A 79 -21.11 16.24 -15.54
C SER A 79 -21.24 15.38 -14.27
N GLU A 80 -22.45 14.90 -13.97
CA GLU A 80 -22.66 13.97 -12.84
C GLU A 80 -21.87 12.67 -13.00
N GLU A 81 -21.85 12.11 -14.21
CA GLU A 81 -21.07 10.92 -14.55
C GLU A 81 -19.56 11.16 -14.35
N GLU A 82 -19.05 12.30 -14.81
CA GLU A 82 -17.64 12.67 -14.65
C GLU A 82 -17.28 12.89 -13.17
N ARG A 83 -18.18 13.49 -12.36
CA ARG A 83 -17.98 13.62 -10.91
C ARG A 83 -17.90 12.26 -10.23
N ASN A 84 -18.74 11.30 -10.62
CA ASN A 84 -18.71 9.95 -10.05
C ASN A 84 -17.40 9.23 -10.39
N ILE A 85 -16.92 9.37 -11.63
CA ILE A 85 -15.62 8.83 -12.05
C ILE A 85 -14.47 9.44 -11.23
N VAL A 86 -14.45 10.77 -11.10
CA VAL A 86 -13.41 11.48 -10.32
C VAL A 86 -13.48 11.11 -8.84
N GLY A 87 -14.69 10.93 -8.29
CA GLY A 87 -14.89 10.48 -6.92
C GLY A 87 -14.29 9.09 -6.67
N GLN A 88 -14.56 8.11 -7.55
CA GLN A 88 -13.98 6.78 -7.45
C GLN A 88 -12.45 6.81 -7.61
N LEU A 89 -11.92 7.58 -8.57
CA LEU A 89 -10.47 7.75 -8.72
C LEU A 89 -9.83 8.40 -7.48
N THR A 90 -10.53 9.34 -6.83
CA THR A 90 -10.08 9.96 -5.57
C THR A 90 -9.93 8.90 -4.49
N ILE A 91 -10.95 8.07 -4.30
CA ILE A 91 -10.95 6.99 -3.31
C ILE A 91 -9.82 6.00 -3.57
N THR A 92 -9.68 5.52 -4.80
CA THR A 92 -8.62 4.55 -5.11
C THR A 92 -7.24 5.15 -4.87
N ARG A 93 -7.04 6.41 -5.24
CA ARG A 93 -5.77 7.10 -5.02
C ARG A 93 -5.52 7.41 -3.54
N SER A 94 -6.55 7.66 -2.71
CA SER A 94 -6.39 7.91 -1.28
C SER A 94 -5.86 6.67 -0.55
N VAL A 95 -6.46 5.52 -0.82
CA VAL A 95 -5.99 4.22 -0.30
C VAL A 95 -4.58 3.90 -0.81
N SER A 96 -4.28 4.23 -2.08
CA SER A 96 -2.96 4.00 -2.66
C SER A 96 -1.85 4.81 -1.96
N ILE A 97 -2.09 6.08 -1.62
CA ILE A 97 -1.08 6.87 -0.93
C ILE A 97 -0.98 6.52 0.57
N GLU A 98 -2.09 6.13 1.20
CA GLU A 98 -2.07 5.61 2.57
C GLU A 98 -1.22 4.34 2.64
N ASN A 99 -1.34 3.45 1.66
CA ASN A 99 -0.52 2.25 1.59
C ASN A 99 0.99 2.55 1.52
N VAL A 100 1.41 3.64 0.86
CA VAL A 100 2.82 4.08 0.87
C VAL A 100 3.24 4.52 2.28
N TRP A 101 2.43 5.34 2.94
CA TRP A 101 2.70 5.81 4.30
C TRP A 101 2.74 4.67 5.33
N GLN A 102 1.80 3.72 5.23
CA GLN A 102 1.79 2.52 6.06
C GLN A 102 3.04 1.65 5.83
N GLN A 103 3.47 1.48 4.57
CA GLN A 103 4.70 0.73 4.27
C GLN A 103 5.94 1.41 4.87
N PHE A 104 5.98 2.73 4.91
CA PHE A 104 7.04 3.48 5.57
C PHE A 104 7.04 3.23 7.08
N ASN A 105 5.88 3.34 7.74
CA ASN A 105 5.76 3.09 9.18
C ASN A 105 6.11 1.65 9.58
N LEU A 106 5.94 0.69 8.67
CA LEU A 106 6.35 -0.70 8.85
C LEU A 106 7.83 -0.97 8.52
N GLY A 107 8.60 0.06 8.13
CA GLY A 107 10.00 -0.06 7.76
C GLY A 107 10.26 -0.79 6.44
N MET A 108 9.23 -0.94 5.59
CA MET A 108 9.33 -1.63 4.31
C MET A 108 9.83 -0.74 3.17
N ILE A 109 9.73 0.58 3.32
CA ILE A 109 10.28 1.56 2.38
C ILE A 109 11.13 2.60 3.13
N PRO A 110 12.20 3.12 2.51
CA PRO A 110 13.06 4.10 3.16
C PRO A 110 12.43 5.50 3.13
N GLU A 111 12.91 6.38 4.02
CA GLU A 111 12.42 7.77 4.14
C GLU A 111 12.50 8.52 2.81
N GLU A 112 13.59 8.37 2.03
CA GLU A 112 13.69 9.06 0.74
C GLU A 112 12.56 8.69 -0.23
N THR A 113 12.02 7.47 -0.12
CA THR A 113 10.89 7.02 -0.94
C THR A 113 9.58 7.66 -0.46
N LEU A 114 9.38 7.79 0.85
CA LEU A 114 8.25 8.54 1.40
C LEU A 114 8.32 10.02 0.98
N GLU A 115 9.47 10.67 1.15
CA GLU A 115 9.72 12.06 0.75
C GLU A 115 9.38 12.31 -0.72
N SER A 116 9.81 11.41 -1.61
CA SER A 116 9.48 11.49 -3.04
C SER A 116 7.98 11.41 -3.32
N SER A 117 7.22 10.77 -2.43
CA SER A 117 5.76 10.59 -2.54
C SER A 117 4.99 11.76 -1.92
N LYS A 118 5.59 12.56 -1.02
CA LYS A 118 4.91 13.65 -0.30
C LYS A 118 4.26 14.67 -1.23
N GLY A 119 4.93 15.03 -2.32
CA GLY A 119 4.39 15.98 -3.30
C GLY A 119 3.04 15.53 -3.86
N ARG A 120 2.89 14.24 -4.18
CA ARG A 120 1.62 13.66 -4.63
C ARG A 120 0.59 13.61 -3.50
N MET A 121 1.00 13.13 -2.32
CA MET A 121 0.11 13.04 -1.14
C MET A 121 -0.54 14.39 -0.84
N ARG A 122 0.32 15.41 -0.76
CA ARG A 122 -0.07 16.78 -0.49
C ARG A 122 -0.89 17.38 -1.62
N SER A 123 -0.44 17.29 -2.88
CA SER A 123 -1.17 17.87 -4.01
C SER A 123 -2.60 17.32 -4.13
N MET A 124 -2.81 16.05 -3.77
CA MET A 124 -4.14 15.46 -3.71
C MET A 124 -4.96 15.99 -2.53
N TYR A 125 -4.36 16.05 -1.35
CA TYR A 125 -5.04 16.48 -0.12
C TYR A 125 -5.35 17.98 -0.05
N ASP A 126 -4.58 18.79 -0.78
CA ASP A 126 -4.74 20.24 -0.91
C ASP A 126 -5.92 20.64 -1.83
N ASN A 127 -6.55 19.69 -2.53
CA ASN A 127 -7.78 19.91 -3.28
C ASN A 127 -9.00 19.81 -2.34
N CYS A 128 -9.54 20.98 -1.97
CA CYS A 128 -10.62 21.08 -1.01
C CYS A 128 -11.93 20.43 -1.45
N GLN A 129 -12.20 20.32 -2.75
CA GLN A 129 -13.45 19.77 -3.25
C GLN A 129 -13.53 18.25 -3.09
N ILE A 130 -12.39 17.57 -3.06
CA ILE A 130 -12.31 16.11 -2.87
C ILE A 130 -11.91 15.70 -1.45
N ARG A 131 -11.53 16.65 -0.59
CA ARG A 131 -11.08 16.38 0.79
C ARG A 131 -12.10 15.58 1.62
N PRO A 132 -13.43 15.82 1.56
CA PRO A 132 -14.39 15.00 2.32
C PRO A 132 -14.38 13.51 1.91
N LEU A 133 -14.24 13.22 0.62
CA LEU A 133 -14.05 11.84 0.13
C LEU A 133 -12.73 11.25 0.60
N PHE A 134 -11.69 12.09 0.69
CA PHE A 134 -10.39 11.69 1.17
C PHE A 134 -10.43 11.29 2.65
N ASP A 135 -10.96 12.18 3.50
CA ASP A 135 -11.04 12.05 4.95
C ASP A 135 -11.88 10.83 5.39
N SER A 136 -12.91 10.47 4.62
CA SER A 136 -13.80 9.34 4.93
C SER A 136 -13.22 7.96 4.61
N ARG A 137 -12.08 7.88 3.92
CA ARG A 137 -11.54 6.61 3.39
C ARG A 137 -10.21 6.18 3.98
N ILE A 138 -9.59 7.03 4.79
CA ILE A 138 -8.26 6.80 5.33
C ILE A 138 -8.27 6.67 6.86
N SER A 139 -7.22 6.08 7.42
CA SER A 139 -7.04 6.04 8.88
C SER A 139 -6.84 7.44 9.49
N ALA A 140 -7.20 7.56 10.77
CA ALA A 140 -7.07 8.80 11.53
C ALA A 140 -5.61 9.30 11.62
N ASP A 141 -4.66 8.37 11.83
CA ASP A 141 -3.24 8.70 11.96
C ASP A 141 -2.68 9.24 10.63
N PHE A 142 -3.08 8.64 9.50
CA PHE A 142 -2.67 9.13 8.19
C PHE A 142 -3.32 10.48 7.86
N LEU A 143 -4.57 10.68 8.27
CA LEU A 143 -5.26 11.97 8.16
C LEU A 143 -4.52 13.08 8.93
N GLU A 144 -4.06 12.80 10.15
CA GLU A 144 -3.25 13.74 10.93
C GLU A 144 -1.94 14.08 10.21
N TYR A 145 -1.26 13.07 9.67
CA TYR A 145 -0.06 13.27 8.87
C TYR A 145 -0.33 14.14 7.63
N LEU A 146 -1.40 13.88 6.87
CA LEU A 146 -1.77 14.69 5.71
C LEU A 146 -2.07 16.14 6.07
N LYS A 147 -2.76 16.37 7.19
CA LYS A 147 -3.00 17.73 7.72
C LYS A 147 -1.71 18.44 8.09
N SER A 148 -0.71 17.71 8.60
CA SER A 148 0.60 18.29 8.97
C SER A 148 1.42 18.75 7.76
N ILE A 149 1.22 18.14 6.59
CA ILE A 149 1.95 18.48 5.35
C ILE A 149 1.14 19.33 4.37
N SER A 150 -0.15 19.56 4.64
CA SER A 150 -1.03 20.37 3.79
C SER A 150 -0.64 21.85 3.83
N GLU A 151 -0.69 22.53 2.69
CA GLU A 151 -0.54 24.00 2.65
C GLU A 151 -1.88 24.74 2.56
N ASN A 152 -2.97 24.04 2.26
CA ASN A 152 -4.29 24.63 2.11
C ASN A 152 -5.20 24.33 3.31
N ALA A 153 -5.65 25.40 3.98
CA ALA A 153 -6.76 25.33 4.91
C ALA A 153 -8.07 25.26 4.10
N CYS A 154 -8.58 24.05 3.92
CA CYS A 154 -9.92 23.87 3.37
C CYS A 154 -10.93 24.11 4.48
N ASP A 155 -11.56 25.29 4.47
CA ASP A 155 -12.80 25.49 5.20
C ASP A 155 -13.83 24.48 4.67
N SER A 156 -14.70 23.97 5.55
CA SER A 156 -15.61 22.85 5.26
C SER A 156 -16.56 23.14 4.09
N VAL A 157 -16.09 22.93 2.86
CA VAL A 157 -16.93 22.94 1.66
C VAL A 157 -17.48 21.53 1.53
N SER A 158 -18.75 21.37 1.89
CA SER A 158 -19.53 20.17 1.62
C SER A 158 -19.77 20.08 0.11
N VAL A 159 -18.83 19.47 -0.63
CA VAL A 159 -19.13 18.99 -1.97
C VAL A 159 -19.87 17.67 -1.79
N ASP A 160 -21.15 17.68 -2.14
CA ASP A 160 -22.01 16.49 -2.16
C ASP A 160 -21.54 15.59 -3.31
N VAL A 161 -20.50 14.80 -3.05
CA VAL A 161 -20.12 13.69 -3.93
C VAL A 161 -20.80 12.44 -3.39
N SER A 162 -22.12 12.41 -3.60
CA SER A 162 -22.97 11.25 -3.35
C SER A 162 -22.56 10.13 -4.29
N LEU A 163 -21.54 9.37 -3.91
CA LEU A 163 -21.35 8.03 -4.42
C LEU A 163 -22.37 7.17 -3.68
N ASP A 164 -23.54 6.97 -4.30
CA ASP A 164 -24.64 6.23 -3.71
C ASP A 164 -24.16 4.92 -3.07
N ASP A 165 -24.22 4.91 -1.74
CA ASP A 165 -23.94 3.80 -0.84
C ASP A 165 -25.00 2.68 -0.95
N GLU A 166 -25.78 2.66 -2.03
CA GLU A 166 -26.83 1.66 -2.28
C GLU A 166 -26.33 0.44 -3.06
N ARG A 167 -25.11 0.47 -3.65
CA ARG A 167 -24.56 -0.71 -4.36
C ARG A 167 -23.78 -1.69 -3.50
N LEU A 168 -23.51 -1.38 -2.23
CA LEU A 168 -22.92 -2.34 -1.27
C LEU A 168 -23.98 -3.10 -0.45
N ALA A 169 -25.27 -2.80 -0.64
CA ALA A 169 -26.38 -3.43 0.09
C ALA A 169 -27.09 -4.57 -0.65
N ASN A 170 -26.63 -4.99 -1.84
CA ASN A 170 -27.27 -6.11 -2.56
C ASN A 170 -26.25 -7.10 -3.14
N PRO A 171 -26.01 -8.24 -2.48
CA PRO A 171 -25.41 -9.40 -3.12
C PRO A 171 -26.49 -10.12 -3.93
N GLN A 172 -26.55 -9.85 -5.23
CA GLN A 172 -27.08 -10.82 -6.20
C GLN A 172 -25.93 -11.50 -6.93
#